data_AF-A0AAV6D5K2-F1
#
_entry.id   AF-A0AAV6D5K2-F1
#
_cell.length_a   1.000
_cell.length_b   1.000
_cell.length_c   1.000
_cell.angle_alpha   90.00
_cell.angle_beta   90.00
_cell.angle_gamma   90.00
#
_symmetry.space_group_name_H-M   'P 1'
#
loop_
_entity.id
_entity.type
_entity.pdbx_description
1 polymer ?
#
loop_
_entity_poly.entity_id
_entity_poly.type
_entity_poly.pdbx_seq_one_letter_code
_entity_poly.pdbx_strand_id
1 'polypeptide(L)'
;MKSGFLKFFSAVCITALFATKSFAAETNAAPATVNTNDIVNAYVQLQAQLHTTQLQIEQSRQEAAEAAQRNTDAMNARIAQLEQTLATQRAADTDLARRMQQLTFYLVGTVGLAGLAVFLLVGYFQWRALSQLAEIASSHSAALGTVAGVHQLAAPGRATVEVSNARLLDIVGQLEKKILDLESGGRLLAQPAAKSTDLLADGQKILDANEPQLALEYFDKLLSTQPQNADVLAKKASALEKLGRVDEALEFCDRAIAANGSLVIAYLQKGGLLNRLARYDDALKCYEQALLAQEMKSAKI
;
A
#
# COMPACT_ATOMS: atom_id res chain seq x y z
N MET A 1 -12.00 -40.88 -41.33
CA MET A 1 -12.31 -39.88 -42.39
C MET A 1 -12.23 -40.39 -43.83
N LYS A 2 -11.71 -41.60 -44.13
CA LYS A 2 -11.59 -42.10 -45.53
C LYS A 2 -12.86 -42.78 -46.11
N SER A 3 -13.80 -43.27 -45.29
CA SER A 3 -14.98 -44.03 -45.78
C SER A 3 -16.15 -43.15 -46.25
N GLY A 4 -16.25 -41.91 -45.77
CA GLY A 4 -17.31 -40.96 -46.19
C GLY A 4 -17.02 -40.32 -47.55
N PHE A 5 -15.75 -39.98 -47.81
CA PHE A 5 -15.33 -39.35 -49.06
C PHE A 5 -15.45 -40.31 -50.25
N LEU A 6 -15.17 -41.60 -50.07
CA LEU A 6 -15.30 -42.61 -51.13
C LEU A 6 -16.76 -42.87 -51.52
N LYS A 7 -17.70 -42.77 -50.56
CA LYS A 7 -19.14 -42.90 -50.81
C LYS A 7 -19.72 -41.66 -51.50
N PHE A 8 -19.28 -40.47 -51.13
CA PHE A 8 -19.67 -39.23 -51.80
C PHE A 8 -19.16 -39.17 -53.25
N PHE A 9 -17.91 -39.57 -53.48
CA PHE A 9 -17.32 -39.58 -54.82
C PHE A 9 -17.97 -40.63 -55.74
N SER A 10 -18.30 -41.82 -55.21
CA SER A 10 -19.05 -42.85 -55.94
C SER A 10 -20.48 -42.40 -56.29
N ALA A 11 -21.17 -41.71 -55.38
CA ALA A 11 -22.51 -41.18 -55.63
C ALA A 11 -22.52 -40.10 -56.72
N VAL A 12 -21.54 -39.19 -56.69
CA VAL A 12 -21.38 -38.12 -57.68
C VAL A 12 -21.03 -38.68 -59.08
N CYS A 13 -20.16 -39.70 -59.14
CA CYS A 13 -19.83 -40.36 -60.42
C CYS A 13 -21.00 -41.15 -61.02
N ILE A 14 -21.85 -41.79 -60.20
CA ILE A 14 -23.04 -42.50 -60.69
C ILE A 14 -24.08 -41.51 -61.23
N THR A 15 -24.26 -40.34 -60.59
CA THR A 15 -25.14 -39.28 -61.11
C THR A 15 -24.60 -38.64 -62.40
N ALA A 16 -23.28 -38.51 -62.55
CA ALA A 16 -22.67 -38.00 -63.78
C ALA A 16 -22.76 -38.99 -64.95
N LEU A 17 -22.68 -40.30 -64.68
CA LEU A 17 -22.88 -41.36 -65.69
C LEU A 17 -24.34 -41.49 -66.14
N PHE A 18 -25.30 -41.21 -65.27
CA PHE A 18 -26.72 -41.12 -65.64
C PHE A 18 -27.03 -39.86 -66.45
N ALA A 19 -26.45 -38.71 -66.08
CA ALA A 19 -26.61 -37.45 -66.82
C ALA A 19 -25.98 -37.48 -68.23
N THR A 20 -24.90 -38.22 -68.42
CA THR A 20 -24.27 -38.38 -69.75
C THR A 20 -25.06 -39.34 -70.65
N LYS A 21 -25.71 -40.37 -70.10
CA LYS A 21 -26.62 -41.22 -70.87
C LYS A 21 -27.92 -40.52 -71.26
N SER A 22 -28.46 -39.63 -70.42
CA SER A 22 -29.63 -38.82 -70.79
C SER A 22 -29.30 -37.82 -71.89
N PHE A 23 -28.12 -37.18 -71.81
CA PHE A 23 -27.67 -36.20 -72.79
C PHE A 23 -27.33 -36.84 -74.16
N ALA A 24 -26.75 -38.04 -74.18
CA ALA A 24 -26.46 -38.77 -75.42
C ALA A 24 -27.71 -39.34 -76.11
N ALA A 25 -28.81 -39.52 -75.37
CA ALA A 25 -30.09 -39.95 -75.95
C ALA A 25 -30.82 -38.79 -76.66
N GLU A 26 -30.59 -37.54 -76.24
CA GLU A 26 -31.17 -36.34 -76.86
C GLU A 26 -30.48 -35.92 -78.16
N THR A 27 -29.24 -36.36 -78.42
CA THR A 27 -28.54 -36.00 -79.67
C THR A 27 -28.91 -36.86 -80.89
N ASN A 28 -29.72 -37.92 -80.70
CA ASN A 28 -30.22 -38.77 -81.79
C ASN A 28 -31.72 -38.56 -82.08
N ALA A 29 -32.38 -37.60 -81.42
CA ALA A 29 -33.73 -37.20 -81.79
C ALA A 29 -33.67 -36.29 -83.03
N ALA A 30 -34.42 -36.66 -84.08
CA ALA A 30 -34.68 -35.84 -85.25
C ALA A 30 -35.02 -34.39 -84.83
N PRO A 31 -34.68 -33.37 -85.65
CA PRO A 31 -34.89 -31.98 -85.27
C PRO A 31 -36.36 -31.78 -84.90
N ALA A 32 -36.62 -31.63 -83.60
CA ALA A 32 -37.94 -31.29 -83.11
C ALA A 32 -38.32 -30.00 -83.84
N THR A 33 -39.40 -30.05 -84.61
CA THR A 33 -39.99 -28.86 -85.22
C THR A 33 -40.33 -27.93 -84.07
N VAL A 34 -39.47 -26.93 -83.83
CA VAL A 34 -39.62 -26.01 -82.72
C VAL A 34 -40.92 -25.27 -82.95
N ASN A 35 -41.95 -25.66 -82.20
CA ASN A 35 -43.26 -25.05 -82.31
C ASN A 35 -43.13 -23.60 -81.83
N THR A 36 -43.59 -22.66 -82.64
CA THR A 36 -43.52 -21.23 -82.33
C THR A 36 -44.17 -20.91 -80.97
N ASN A 37 -45.16 -21.71 -80.57
CA ASN A 37 -45.83 -21.63 -79.27
C ASN A 37 -44.92 -21.98 -78.09
N ASP A 38 -43.98 -22.93 -78.23
CA ASP A 38 -43.07 -23.33 -77.15
C ASP A 38 -42.01 -22.24 -76.89
N ILE A 39 -41.54 -21.56 -77.95
CA ILE A 39 -40.64 -20.40 -77.83
C ILE A 39 -41.35 -19.22 -77.14
N VAL A 40 -42.60 -18.94 -77.51
CA VAL A 40 -43.39 -17.86 -76.91
C VAL A 40 -43.65 -18.15 -75.42
N ASN A 41 -43.99 -19.39 -75.08
CA ASN A 41 -44.17 -19.81 -73.68
C ASN A 41 -42.89 -19.69 -72.87
N ALA A 42 -41.74 -20.10 -73.42
CA ALA A 42 -40.44 -19.95 -72.78
C ALA A 42 -40.07 -18.47 -72.56
N TYR A 43 -40.36 -17.59 -73.52
CA TYR A 43 -40.13 -16.15 -73.38
C TYR A 43 -40.99 -15.52 -72.26
N VAL A 44 -42.29 -15.87 -72.21
CA VAL A 44 -43.19 -15.40 -71.15
C VAL A 44 -42.75 -15.90 -69.78
N GLN A 45 -42.32 -17.17 -69.69
CA GLN A 45 -41.81 -17.75 -68.45
C GLN A 45 -40.51 -17.06 -68.00
N LEU A 46 -39.59 -16.78 -68.94
CA LEU A 46 -38.36 -16.05 -68.65
C LEU A 46 -38.66 -14.63 -68.16
N GLN A 47 -39.61 -13.94 -68.80
CA GLN A 47 -40.03 -12.59 -68.40
C GLN A 47 -40.63 -12.59 -66.98
N ALA A 48 -41.47 -13.58 -66.65
CA ALA A 48 -42.00 -13.75 -65.30
C ALA A 48 -40.88 -14.04 -64.28
N GLN A 49 -39.92 -14.90 -64.62
CA GLN A 49 -38.80 -15.21 -63.75
C GLN A 49 -37.89 -13.99 -63.51
N LEU A 50 -37.63 -13.20 -64.55
CA LEU A 50 -36.84 -11.97 -64.45
C LEU A 50 -37.54 -10.93 -63.55
N HIS A 51 -38.86 -10.80 -63.68
CA HIS A 51 -39.65 -9.93 -62.80
C HIS A 51 -39.61 -10.40 -61.34
N THR A 52 -39.78 -11.70 -61.08
CA THR A 52 -39.73 -12.23 -59.70
C THR A 52 -38.36 -12.07 -59.06
N THR A 53 -37.29 -12.27 -59.82
CA THR A 53 -35.92 -12.11 -59.32
C THR A 53 -35.58 -10.63 -59.06
N GLN A 54 -36.04 -9.71 -59.90
CA GLN A 54 -35.92 -8.26 -59.62
C GLN A 54 -36.63 -7.88 -58.31
N LEU A 55 -37.86 -8.36 -58.11
CA LEU A 55 -38.61 -8.10 -56.88
C LEU A 55 -37.87 -8.64 -55.64
N GLN A 56 -37.29 -9.84 -55.72
CA GLN A 56 -36.48 -10.40 -54.63
C GLN A 56 -35.21 -9.60 -54.33
N ILE A 57 -34.54 -9.07 -55.37
CA ILE A 57 -33.35 -8.23 -55.19
C ILE A 57 -33.74 -6.91 -54.52
N GLU A 58 -34.86 -6.29 -54.90
CA GLU A 58 -35.33 -5.07 -54.26
C GLU A 58 -35.74 -5.30 -52.80
N GLN A 59 -36.47 -6.40 -52.52
CA GLN A 59 -36.83 -6.78 -51.16
C GLN A 59 -35.59 -7.03 -50.29
N SER A 60 -34.63 -7.82 -50.78
CA SER A 60 -33.39 -8.08 -50.03
C SER A 60 -32.54 -6.83 -49.82
N ARG A 61 -32.53 -5.88 -50.76
CA ARG A 61 -31.89 -4.56 -50.58
C ARG A 61 -32.58 -3.74 -49.49
N GLN A 62 -33.91 -3.74 -49.45
CA GLN A 62 -34.67 -3.04 -48.40
C GLN A 62 -34.41 -3.65 -47.03
N GLU A 63 -34.48 -4.98 -46.90
CA GLU A 63 -34.18 -5.67 -45.64
C GLU A 63 -32.74 -5.39 -45.16
N ALA A 64 -31.77 -5.39 -46.07
CA ALA A 64 -30.38 -5.05 -45.75
C ALA A 64 -30.23 -3.60 -45.30
N ALA A 65 -30.94 -2.65 -45.93
CA ALA A 65 -30.93 -1.25 -45.54
C ALA A 65 -31.56 -1.04 -44.15
N GLU A 66 -32.69 -1.69 -43.88
CA GLU A 66 -33.32 -1.65 -42.55
C GLU A 66 -32.46 -2.28 -41.47
N ALA A 67 -31.82 -3.42 -41.75
CA ALA A 67 -30.92 -4.07 -40.81
C ALA A 67 -29.69 -3.20 -40.51
N ALA A 68 -29.13 -2.54 -41.53
CA ALA A 68 -28.04 -1.59 -41.35
C ALA A 68 -28.46 -0.39 -40.50
N GLN A 69 -29.66 0.14 -40.72
CA GLN A 69 -30.21 1.25 -39.94
C GLN A 69 -30.46 0.85 -38.48
N ARG A 70 -31.09 -0.31 -38.25
CA ARG A 70 -31.29 -0.88 -36.90
C ARG A 70 -29.98 -1.07 -36.15
N ASN A 71 -28.95 -1.59 -36.81
CA ASN A 71 -27.63 -1.76 -36.21
C ASN A 71 -26.97 -0.41 -35.88
N THR A 72 -27.13 0.59 -36.75
CA THR A 72 -26.63 1.95 -36.53
C THR A 72 -27.33 2.60 -35.34
N ASP A 73 -28.65 2.50 -35.25
CA ASP A 73 -29.45 3.02 -34.15
C ASP A 73 -29.11 2.33 -32.82
N ALA A 74 -28.95 1.00 -32.84
CA ALA A 74 -28.52 0.23 -31.68
C ALA A 74 -27.11 0.62 -31.21
N MET A 75 -26.19 0.87 -32.15
CA MET A 75 -24.84 1.32 -31.84
C MET A 75 -24.83 2.73 -31.26
N ASN A 76 -25.61 3.66 -31.85
CA ASN A 76 -25.79 5.01 -31.33
C ASN A 76 -26.39 5.00 -29.92
N ALA A 77 -27.39 4.15 -29.67
CA ALA A 77 -27.98 4.00 -28.34
C ALA A 77 -26.96 3.50 -27.30
N ARG A 78 -26.11 2.53 -27.67
CA ARG A 78 -25.02 2.05 -26.80
C ARG A 78 -23.97 3.14 -26.55
N ILE A 79 -23.62 3.92 -27.57
CA ILE A 79 -22.69 5.04 -27.42
C ILE A 79 -23.26 6.08 -26.45
N ALA A 80 -24.53 6.47 -26.62
CA ALA A 80 -25.19 7.41 -25.72
C ALA A 80 -25.24 6.89 -24.27
N GLN A 81 -25.50 5.59 -24.07
CA GLN A 81 -25.42 4.96 -22.74
C GLN A 81 -24.01 5.02 -22.16
N LEU A 82 -22.98 4.72 -22.95
CA LEU A 82 -21.58 4.81 -22.52
C LEU A 82 -21.20 6.25 -22.13
N GLU A 83 -21.56 7.23 -22.94
CA GLU A 83 -21.33 8.64 -22.63
C GLU A 83 -22.01 9.06 -21.33
N GLN A 84 -23.25 8.61 -21.09
CA GLN A 84 -23.96 8.87 -19.85
C GLN A 84 -23.25 8.24 -18.65
N THR A 85 -22.80 6.99 -18.74
CA THR A 85 -22.04 6.33 -17.66
C THR A 85 -20.68 6.99 -17.42
N LEU A 86 -20.02 7.46 -18.47
CA LEU A 86 -18.75 8.16 -18.36
C LEU A 86 -18.95 9.54 -17.72
N ALA A 87 -20.05 10.24 -18.04
CA ALA A 87 -20.39 11.53 -17.45
C ALA A 87 -20.69 11.41 -15.95
N THR A 88 -21.43 10.38 -15.52
CA THR A 88 -21.69 10.14 -14.10
C THR A 88 -20.42 9.75 -13.35
N GLN A 89 -19.54 8.95 -13.96
CA GLN A 89 -18.25 8.58 -13.38
C GLN A 89 -17.34 9.82 -13.22
N ARG A 90 -17.22 10.65 -14.26
CA ARG A 90 -16.44 11.90 -14.19
C ARG A 90 -16.97 12.84 -13.10
N ALA A 91 -18.29 12.96 -12.95
CA ALA A 91 -18.88 13.78 -11.89
C ALA A 91 -18.50 13.26 -10.49
N ALA A 92 -18.62 11.95 -10.26
CA ALA A 92 -18.23 11.32 -9.00
C ALA A 92 -16.73 11.50 -8.70
N ASP A 93 -15.87 11.33 -9.70
CA ASP A 93 -14.41 11.53 -9.56
C ASP A 93 -14.08 12.98 -9.19
N THR A 94 -14.75 13.96 -9.80
CA THR A 94 -14.55 15.38 -9.45
C THR A 94 -15.00 15.70 -8.02
N ASP A 95 -16.09 15.09 -7.55
CA ASP A 95 -16.58 15.28 -6.18
C ASP A 95 -15.63 14.65 -5.15
N LEU A 96 -15.11 13.45 -5.43
CA LEU A 96 -14.11 12.79 -4.61
C LEU A 96 -12.83 13.62 -4.53
N ALA A 97 -12.31 14.10 -5.66
CA ALA A 97 -11.13 14.96 -5.70
C ALA A 97 -11.33 16.24 -4.88
N ARG A 98 -12.52 16.86 -4.98
CA ARG A 98 -12.85 18.07 -4.22
C ARG A 98 -12.92 17.83 -2.72
N ARG A 99 -13.54 16.72 -2.29
CA ARG A 99 -13.60 16.33 -0.86
C ARG A 99 -12.21 16.04 -0.30
N MET A 100 -11.37 15.33 -1.05
CA MET A 100 -9.99 15.06 -0.66
C MET A 100 -9.19 16.35 -0.51
N GLN A 101 -9.28 17.27 -1.49
CA GLN A 101 -8.62 18.57 -1.42
C GLN A 101 -9.07 19.37 -0.18
N GLN A 102 -10.37 19.38 0.14
CA GLN A 102 -10.87 20.04 1.35
C GLN A 102 -10.29 19.43 2.63
N LEU A 103 -10.24 18.09 2.73
CA LEU A 103 -9.64 17.40 3.87
C LEU A 103 -8.16 17.73 4.03
N THR A 104 -7.41 17.82 2.91
CA THR A 104 -6.01 18.24 2.94
C THR A 104 -5.86 19.64 3.51
N PHE A 105 -6.70 20.60 3.10
CA PHE A 105 -6.66 21.96 3.67
C PHE A 105 -6.99 21.99 5.15
N TYR A 106 -7.98 21.21 5.61
CA TYR A 106 -8.30 21.12 7.03
C TYR A 106 -7.15 20.55 7.84
N LEU A 107 -6.53 19.47 7.37
CA LEU A 107 -5.42 18.81 8.07
C LEU A 107 -4.19 19.71 8.14
N VAL A 108 -3.84 20.40 7.04
CA VAL A 108 -2.76 21.40 7.03
C VAL A 108 -3.08 22.55 7.99
N GLY A 109 -4.34 23.01 8.03
CA GLY A 109 -4.80 24.06 8.93
C GLY A 109 -4.71 23.67 10.41
N THR A 110 -5.17 22.47 10.78
CA THR A 110 -5.12 22.01 12.19
C THR A 110 -3.69 21.80 12.67
N VAL A 111 -2.80 21.24 11.83
CA VAL A 111 -1.38 21.08 12.15
C VAL A 111 -0.69 22.45 12.30
N GLY A 112 -1.00 23.40 11.40
CA GLY A 112 -0.47 24.76 11.47
C GLY A 112 -0.90 25.49 12.74
N LEU A 113 -2.20 25.40 13.10
CA LEU A 113 -2.73 25.98 14.33
C LEU A 113 -2.13 25.33 15.59
N ALA A 114 -1.97 24.00 15.60
CA ALA A 114 -1.34 23.29 16.71
C ALA A 114 0.14 23.71 16.87
N GLY A 115 0.88 23.82 15.76
CA GLY A 115 2.27 24.30 15.78
C GLY A 115 2.39 25.74 16.27
N LEU A 116 1.50 26.63 15.84
CA LEU A 116 1.45 28.02 16.32
C LEU A 116 1.10 28.09 17.82
N ALA A 117 0.17 27.27 18.30
CA ALA A 117 -0.17 27.18 19.71
C ALA A 117 1.02 26.71 20.56
N VAL A 118 1.77 25.70 20.10
CA VAL A 118 3.00 25.24 20.76
C VAL A 118 4.05 26.36 20.77
N PHE A 119 4.24 27.07 19.66
CA PHE A 119 5.18 28.20 19.59
C PHE A 119 4.82 29.32 20.58
N LEU A 120 3.53 29.68 20.66
CA LEU A 120 3.05 30.67 21.63
C LEU A 120 3.23 30.20 23.07
N LEU A 121 2.98 28.93 23.36
CA LEU A 121 3.19 28.36 24.69
C LEU A 121 4.67 28.42 25.10
N VAL A 122 5.59 28.07 24.19
CA VAL A 122 7.04 28.18 24.46
C VAL A 122 7.43 29.63 24.72
N GLY A 123 6.97 30.58 23.89
CA GLY A 123 7.23 32.01 24.11
C GLY A 123 6.67 32.52 25.44
N TYR A 124 5.46 32.08 25.80
CA TYR A 124 4.84 32.40 27.07
C TYR A 124 5.63 31.84 28.26
N PHE A 125 6.08 30.58 28.18
CA PHE A 125 6.92 29.96 29.21
C PHE A 125 8.25 30.68 29.37
N GLN A 126 8.90 31.05 28.25
CA GLN A 126 10.13 31.83 28.27
C GLN A 126 9.92 33.21 28.89
N TRP A 127 8.85 33.93 28.51
CA TRP A 127 8.49 35.21 29.11
C TRP A 127 8.23 35.08 30.61
N ARG A 128 7.48 34.05 31.02
CA ARG A 128 7.19 33.78 32.43
C ARG A 128 8.45 33.47 33.23
N ALA A 129 9.33 32.62 32.71
CA ALA A 129 10.61 32.31 33.35
C ALA A 129 11.49 33.56 33.46
N LEU A 130 11.56 34.39 32.41
CA LEU A 130 12.30 35.65 32.45
C LEU A 130 11.72 36.63 33.47
N SER A 131 10.39 36.74 33.55
CA SER A 131 9.74 37.61 34.54
C SER A 131 10.01 37.16 35.99
N GLN A 132 10.03 35.85 36.26
CA GLN A 132 10.41 35.32 37.57
C GLN A 132 11.88 35.55 37.87
N LEU A 133 12.76 35.34 36.89
CA LEU A 133 14.19 35.63 37.05
C LEU A 133 14.45 37.13 37.23
N ALA A 134 13.67 38.01 36.61
CA ALA A 134 13.77 39.46 36.81
C ALA A 134 13.35 39.88 38.22
N GLU A 135 12.32 39.24 38.77
CA GLU A 135 11.89 39.44 40.15
C GLU A 135 12.97 38.97 41.14
N ILE A 136 13.55 37.79 40.91
CA ILE A 136 14.70 37.27 41.69
C ILE A 136 15.95 38.13 41.47
N ALA A 137 16.25 38.57 40.26
CA ALA A 137 17.41 39.40 39.95
C ALA A 137 17.28 40.81 40.52
N SER A 138 16.08 41.38 40.59
CA SER A 138 15.85 42.64 41.30
C SER A 138 16.15 42.49 42.79
N SER A 139 15.80 41.36 43.41
CA SER A 139 16.18 41.05 44.80
C SER A 139 17.66 40.70 44.98
N HIS A 140 18.33 40.14 43.95
CA HIS A 140 19.78 39.82 43.95
C HIS A 140 20.69 40.96 43.49
N SER A 141 20.19 41.97 42.78
CA SER A 141 20.93 43.19 42.42
C SER A 141 21.22 44.06 43.64
N ALA A 142 20.49 43.84 44.74
CA ALA A 142 20.87 44.32 46.07
C ALA A 142 22.06 43.55 46.66
N ALA A 143 22.44 42.40 46.10
CA ALA A 143 23.41 41.47 46.69
C ALA A 143 24.75 41.36 45.97
N LEU A 144 24.87 41.39 44.63
CA LEU A 144 26.20 41.27 43.99
C LEU A 144 26.30 41.87 42.58
N GLY A 145 27.10 42.93 42.44
CA GLY A 145 27.83 43.20 41.21
C GLY A 145 29.00 42.21 41.04
N THR A 146 29.55 42.15 39.82
CA THR A 146 30.62 41.24 39.35
C THR A 146 30.09 39.82 39.03
N VAL A 147 30.25 39.19 37.85
CA VAL A 147 31.29 39.22 36.81
C VAL A 147 30.66 38.88 35.43
N ALA A 148 31.26 39.40 34.34
CA ALA A 148 30.78 39.37 32.94
C ALA A 148 31.59 38.46 31.99
N GLY A 149 30.98 38.14 30.83
CA GLY A 149 31.60 37.67 29.57
C GLY A 149 31.46 36.15 29.30
N VAL A 150 31.19 35.64 28.08
CA VAL A 150 31.54 36.10 26.72
C VAL A 150 30.63 35.43 25.65
N HIS A 151 30.39 36.18 24.56
CA HIS A 151 29.77 35.94 23.24
C HIS A 151 30.21 34.64 22.50
N GLN A 152 29.32 33.84 21.86
CA GLN A 152 28.71 33.94 20.49
C GLN A 152 29.57 33.36 19.35
N LEU A 153 29.11 32.33 18.60
CA LEU A 153 29.49 32.08 17.18
C LEU A 153 28.60 30.97 16.53
N ALA A 154 28.09 31.24 15.31
CA ALA A 154 27.21 30.37 14.51
C ALA A 154 28.01 29.46 13.54
N ALA A 155 27.50 28.26 13.22
CA ALA A 155 28.23 27.20 12.49
C ALA A 155 27.38 26.46 11.41
N PRO A 156 28.02 25.88 10.37
CA PRO A 156 27.39 25.28 9.18
C PRO A 156 26.91 23.83 9.43
N GLY A 157 25.92 23.66 10.32
CA GLY A 157 25.48 22.34 10.81
C GLY A 157 24.15 21.80 10.26
N ARG A 158 23.40 22.56 9.45
CA ARG A 158 22.04 22.11 9.05
C ARG A 158 22.03 20.95 8.06
N ALA A 159 22.95 20.92 7.09
CA ALA A 159 22.95 19.90 6.04
C ALA A 159 23.44 18.52 6.51
N THR A 160 24.32 18.46 7.50
CA THR A 160 24.83 17.19 8.06
C THR A 160 23.80 16.54 8.99
N VAL A 161 23.02 17.34 9.71
CA VAL A 161 21.98 16.85 10.63
C VAL A 161 20.81 16.22 9.87
N GLU A 162 20.40 16.77 8.72
CA GLU A 162 19.32 16.22 7.91
C GLU A 162 19.66 14.85 7.30
N VAL A 163 20.90 14.67 6.83
CA VAL A 163 21.37 13.38 6.29
C VAL A 163 21.46 12.31 7.38
N SER A 164 21.96 12.67 8.57
CA SER A 164 22.00 11.75 9.71
C SER A 164 20.59 11.35 10.18
N ASN A 165 19.64 12.28 10.18
CA ASN A 165 18.25 11.99 10.56
C ASN A 165 17.56 11.02 9.59
N ALA A 166 17.77 11.18 8.27
CA ALA A 166 17.19 10.26 7.28
C ALA A 166 17.74 8.83 7.43
N ARG A 167 19.04 8.70 7.69
CA ARG A 167 19.69 7.41 7.90
C ARG A 167 19.23 6.73 9.20
N LEU A 168 19.01 7.49 10.26
CA LEU A 168 18.46 6.99 11.52
C LEU A 168 17.06 6.41 11.34
N LEU A 169 16.19 7.09 10.58
CA LEU A 169 14.81 6.65 10.36
C LEU A 169 14.75 5.34 9.55
N ASP A 170 15.60 5.18 8.54
CA ASP A 170 15.68 3.94 7.76
C ASP A 170 16.15 2.75 8.62
N ILE A 171 17.19 2.96 9.42
CA ILE A 171 17.73 1.93 10.32
C ILE A 171 16.69 1.51 11.37
N VAL A 172 16.02 2.46 12.02
CA VAL A 172 14.97 2.17 13.01
C VAL A 172 13.82 1.39 12.39
N GLY A 173 13.35 1.79 11.20
CA GLY A 173 12.26 1.08 10.51
C GLY A 173 12.61 -0.37 10.14
N GLN A 174 13.86 -0.64 9.76
CA GLN A 174 14.32 -2.00 9.48
C GLN A 174 14.44 -2.85 10.76
N LEU A 175 14.86 -2.25 11.87
CA LEU A 175 14.97 -2.91 13.17
C LEU A 175 13.59 -3.24 13.77
N GLU A 176 12.64 -2.32 13.72
CA GLU A 176 11.26 -2.54 14.21
C GLU A 176 10.58 -3.68 13.45
N LYS A 177 10.69 -3.70 12.12
CA LYS A 177 10.11 -4.75 11.28
C LYS A 177 10.68 -6.13 11.61
N LYS A 178 12.01 -6.23 11.77
CA LYS A 178 12.66 -7.51 12.11
C LYS A 178 12.38 -7.98 13.54
N ILE A 179 12.18 -7.07 14.49
CA ILE A 179 11.81 -7.44 15.87
C ILE A 179 10.41 -8.03 15.90
N LEU A 180 9.46 -7.40 15.18
CA LEU A 180 8.09 -7.89 15.08
C LEU A 180 8.03 -9.29 14.45
N ASP A 181 8.83 -9.54 13.41
CA ASP A 181 8.92 -10.84 12.76
C ASP A 181 9.54 -11.91 13.69
N LEU A 182 10.57 -11.58 14.46
CA LEU A 182 11.24 -12.52 15.38
C LEU A 182 10.44 -12.80 16.66
N GLU A 183 9.68 -11.83 17.16
CA GLU A 183 8.78 -12.01 18.30
C GLU A 183 7.63 -12.98 17.95
N SER A 184 7.19 -12.99 16.69
CA SER A 184 6.23 -13.97 16.19
C SER A 184 6.81 -15.38 16.01
N GLY A 185 8.10 -15.50 15.65
CA GLY A 185 8.78 -16.77 15.40
C GLY A 185 9.37 -17.46 16.64
N GLY A 186 9.60 -16.73 17.73
CA GLY A 186 10.26 -17.22 18.95
C GLY A 186 9.42 -18.14 19.84
N ARG A 187 8.16 -18.41 19.50
CA ARG A 187 7.21 -19.13 20.36
C ARG A 187 7.47 -20.64 20.53
N LEU A 188 8.46 -21.21 19.83
CA LEU A 188 8.61 -22.67 19.71
C LEU A 188 9.79 -23.30 20.46
N LEU A 189 10.73 -22.56 21.07
CA LEU A 189 11.85 -23.20 21.77
C LEU A 189 12.25 -22.46 23.05
N ALA A 190 12.29 -23.23 24.15
CA ALA A 190 12.87 -22.97 25.47
C ALA A 190 11.93 -22.55 26.62
N GLN A 191 11.51 -23.54 27.41
CA GLN A 191 11.26 -23.37 28.86
C GLN A 191 12.51 -23.84 29.61
N PRO A 192 13.03 -23.09 30.60
CA PRO A 192 12.30 -22.56 31.76
C PRO A 192 12.04 -21.04 31.73
N ALA A 193 12.26 -20.39 30.59
CA ALA A 193 11.99 -18.96 30.40
C ALA A 193 10.50 -18.58 30.44
N ALA A 194 9.57 -19.54 30.29
CA ALA A 194 8.12 -19.30 30.27
C ALA A 194 7.62 -18.44 31.43
N LYS A 195 8.10 -18.68 32.65
CA LYS A 195 7.66 -17.87 33.81
C LYS A 195 8.20 -16.44 33.75
N SER A 196 9.45 -16.25 33.30
CA SER A 196 10.02 -14.91 33.13
C SER A 196 9.37 -14.16 31.97
N THR A 197 9.05 -14.83 30.86
CA THR A 197 8.36 -14.23 29.72
C THR A 197 6.91 -13.88 30.04
N ASP A 198 6.21 -14.73 30.81
CA ASP A 198 4.84 -14.47 31.26
C ASP A 198 4.81 -13.27 32.22
N LEU A 199 5.77 -13.21 33.16
CA LEU A 199 5.92 -12.07 34.08
C LEU A 199 6.30 -10.77 33.33
N LEU A 200 7.18 -10.85 32.32
CA LEU A 200 7.51 -9.71 31.48
C LEU A 200 6.32 -9.23 30.64
N ALA A 201 5.50 -10.16 30.13
CA ALA A 201 4.29 -9.85 29.40
C ALA A 201 3.25 -9.16 30.30
N ASP A 202 3.12 -9.58 31.55
CA ASP A 202 2.24 -8.93 32.52
C ASP A 202 2.73 -7.52 32.89
N GLY A 203 4.04 -7.33 33.08
CA GLY A 203 4.63 -6.00 33.25
C GLY A 203 4.43 -5.09 32.03
N GLN A 204 4.49 -5.65 30.83
CA GLN A 204 4.22 -4.93 29.58
C GLN A 204 2.75 -4.49 29.49
N LYS A 205 1.78 -5.35 29.86
CA LYS A 205 0.36 -4.96 29.91
C LYS A 205 0.12 -3.77 30.83
N ILE A 206 0.84 -3.68 31.95
CA ILE A 206 0.74 -2.55 32.89
C ILE A 206 1.30 -1.26 32.24
N LEU A 207 2.38 -1.36 31.46
CA LEU A 207 2.91 -0.22 30.69
C LEU A 207 1.96 0.24 29.58
N ASP A 208 1.18 -0.68 29.01
CA ASP A 208 0.21 -0.41 27.96
C ASP A 208 -1.10 0.15 28.54
N ALA A 209 -1.45 -0.22 29.77
CA ALA A 209 -2.53 0.36 30.57
C ALA A 209 -2.27 1.81 31.02
N ASN A 210 -1.13 2.41 30.62
CA ASN A 210 -0.71 3.77 30.96
C ASN A 210 -0.48 3.99 32.47
N GLU A 211 -0.09 2.94 33.20
CA GLU A 211 0.28 2.99 34.62
C GLU A 211 1.79 2.71 34.82
N PRO A 212 2.69 3.61 34.37
CA PRO A 212 4.12 3.35 34.38
C PRO A 212 4.75 3.27 35.78
N GLN A 213 4.09 3.84 36.80
CA GLN A 213 4.52 3.76 38.20
C GLN A 213 4.34 2.34 38.76
N LEU A 214 3.18 1.73 38.51
CA LEU A 214 2.88 0.37 38.91
C LEU A 214 3.79 -0.63 38.17
N ALA A 215 4.07 -0.37 36.89
CA ALA A 215 5.01 -1.19 36.11
C ALA A 215 6.43 -1.13 36.71
N LEU A 216 6.89 0.05 37.15
CA LEU A 216 8.20 0.21 37.78
C LEU A 216 8.30 -0.61 39.07
N GLU A 217 7.31 -0.53 39.96
CA GLU A 217 7.27 -1.33 41.18
C GLU A 217 7.25 -2.84 40.90
N TYR A 218 6.53 -3.24 39.85
CA TYR A 218 6.46 -4.63 39.41
C TYR A 218 7.83 -5.13 38.90
N PHE A 219 8.52 -4.33 38.08
CA PHE A 219 9.88 -4.67 37.63
C PHE A 219 10.90 -4.64 38.77
N ASP A 220 10.75 -3.78 39.79
CA ASP A 220 11.61 -3.78 40.97
C ASP A 220 11.48 -5.06 41.80
N LYS A 221 10.27 -5.58 41.93
CA LYS A 221 10.03 -6.90 42.56
C LYS A 221 10.69 -8.03 41.76
N LEU A 222 10.62 -7.98 40.43
CA LEU A 222 11.28 -8.95 39.55
C LEU A 222 12.81 -8.86 39.65
N LEU A 223 13.38 -7.65 39.69
CA LEU A 223 14.82 -7.46 39.86
C LEU A 223 15.31 -7.87 41.24
N SER A 224 14.46 -7.80 42.26
CA SER A 224 14.79 -8.30 43.61
C SER A 224 14.98 -9.83 43.63
N THR A 225 14.32 -10.55 42.72
CA THR A 225 14.49 -12.00 42.56
C THR A 225 15.52 -12.37 41.49
N GLN A 226 15.70 -11.54 40.47
CA GLN A 226 16.68 -11.74 39.38
C GLN A 226 17.43 -10.44 39.04
N PRO A 227 18.47 -10.08 39.82
CA PRO A 227 19.11 -8.75 39.75
C PRO A 227 19.84 -8.43 38.43
N GLN A 228 20.19 -9.46 37.67
CA GLN A 228 20.94 -9.35 36.40
C GLN A 228 20.11 -9.78 35.18
N ASN A 229 18.78 -9.86 35.30
CA ASN A 229 17.93 -10.17 34.16
C ASN A 229 17.89 -8.97 33.20
N ALA A 230 18.58 -9.10 32.06
CA ALA A 230 18.74 -8.04 31.08
C ALA A 230 17.41 -7.57 30.47
N ASP A 231 16.46 -8.49 30.24
CA ASP A 231 15.13 -8.15 29.71
C ASP A 231 14.31 -7.32 30.72
N VAL A 232 14.37 -7.66 32.01
CA VAL A 232 13.69 -6.90 33.07
C VAL A 232 14.31 -5.51 33.24
N LEU A 233 15.64 -5.40 33.17
CA LEU A 233 16.35 -4.11 33.22
C LEU A 233 15.95 -3.19 32.04
N ALA A 234 15.84 -3.75 30.84
CA ALA A 234 15.37 -3.03 29.65
C ALA A 234 13.89 -2.59 29.78
N LYS A 235 13.00 -3.45 30.29
CA LYS A 235 11.60 -3.07 30.52
C LYS A 235 11.46 -1.99 31.60
N LYS A 236 12.27 -2.04 32.66
CA LYS A 236 12.34 -0.97 33.67
C LYS A 236 12.81 0.36 33.07
N ALA A 237 13.79 0.35 32.17
CA ALA A 237 14.23 1.55 31.46
C ALA A 237 13.07 2.18 30.65
N SER A 238 12.25 1.37 29.99
CA SER A 238 11.05 1.87 29.27
C SER A 238 9.98 2.44 30.22
N ALA A 239 9.80 1.85 31.40
CA ALA A 239 8.91 2.40 32.43
C ALA A 239 9.40 3.78 32.92
N LEU A 240 10.70 3.92 33.18
CA LEU A 240 11.34 5.17 33.58
C LEU A 240 11.26 6.24 32.49
N GLU A 241 11.43 5.85 31.22
CA GLU A 241 11.23 6.73 30.07
C GLU A 241 9.81 7.30 30.03
N LYS A 242 8.78 6.45 30.20
CA LYS A 242 7.38 6.90 30.26
C LYS A 242 7.10 7.84 31.43
N LEU A 243 7.88 7.76 32.50
CA LEU A 243 7.82 8.68 33.65
C LEU A 243 8.63 9.97 33.44
N GLY A 244 9.33 10.12 32.32
CA GLY A 244 10.20 11.27 32.04
C GLY A 244 11.56 11.21 32.77
N ARG A 245 11.89 10.10 33.43
CA ARG A 245 13.16 9.88 34.14
C ARG A 245 14.22 9.32 33.17
N VAL A 246 14.57 10.14 32.18
CA VAL A 246 15.40 9.73 31.02
C VAL A 246 16.83 9.35 31.43
N ASP A 247 17.44 10.07 32.36
CA ASP A 247 18.82 9.79 32.80
C ASP A 247 18.92 8.42 33.49
N GLU A 248 17.96 8.11 34.37
CA GLU A 248 17.89 6.79 35.01
C GLU A 248 17.58 5.69 33.98
N ALA A 249 16.70 5.96 33.01
CA ALA A 249 16.43 5.01 31.94
C ALA A 249 17.71 4.65 31.16
N LEU A 250 18.60 5.61 30.88
CA LEU A 250 19.89 5.36 30.26
C LEU A 250 20.80 4.47 31.11
N GLU A 251 20.89 4.71 32.42
CA GLU A 251 21.66 3.85 33.32
C GLU A 251 21.14 2.41 33.33
N PHE A 252 19.82 2.23 33.33
CA PHE A 252 19.21 0.89 33.29
C PHE A 252 19.42 0.21 31.93
N CYS A 253 19.41 0.95 30.82
CA CYS A 253 19.81 0.42 29.51
C CYS A 253 21.28 -0.03 29.52
N ASP A 254 22.18 0.75 30.10
CA ASP A 254 23.61 0.39 30.21
C ASP A 254 23.82 -0.86 31.05
N ARG A 255 23.09 -0.99 32.15
CA ARG A 255 23.09 -2.21 32.97
C ARG A 255 22.53 -3.42 32.22
N ALA A 256 21.49 -3.23 31.41
CA ALA A 256 20.93 -4.31 30.58
C ALA A 256 21.93 -4.78 29.52
N ILE A 257 22.65 -3.85 28.87
CA ILE A 257 23.71 -4.15 27.90
C ILE A 257 24.88 -4.86 28.58
N ALA A 258 25.29 -4.43 29.78
CA ALA A 258 26.35 -5.08 30.55
C ALA A 258 25.97 -6.51 30.97
N ALA A 259 24.70 -6.75 31.31
CA ALA A 259 24.18 -8.07 31.65
C ALA A 259 24.03 -8.98 30.42
N ASN A 260 23.62 -8.44 29.27
CA ASN A 260 23.54 -9.17 28.02
C ASN A 260 23.89 -8.26 26.82
N GLY A 261 25.15 -8.31 26.39
CA GLY A 261 25.65 -7.54 25.26
C GLY A 261 25.07 -7.95 23.89
N SER A 262 24.25 -9.00 23.83
CA SER A 262 23.52 -9.41 22.63
C SER A 262 22.03 -9.00 22.65
N LEU A 263 21.59 -8.32 23.70
CA LEU A 263 20.20 -7.90 23.84
C LEU A 263 19.89 -6.68 22.96
N VAL A 264 19.40 -6.95 21.76
CA VAL A 264 19.03 -5.94 20.75
C VAL A 264 18.11 -4.86 21.32
N ILE A 265 17.12 -5.25 22.13
CA ILE A 265 16.12 -4.33 22.71
C ILE A 265 16.79 -3.26 23.59
N ALA A 266 17.83 -3.60 24.35
CA ALA A 266 18.51 -2.65 25.23
C ALA A 266 19.28 -1.57 24.45
N TYR A 267 19.93 -1.93 23.34
CA TYR A 267 20.58 -0.98 22.44
C TYR A 267 19.57 -0.07 21.73
N LEU A 268 18.42 -0.61 21.32
CA LEU A 268 17.36 0.18 20.70
C LEU A 268 16.77 1.20 21.66
N GLN A 269 16.46 0.78 22.89
CA GLN A 269 15.95 1.68 23.91
C GLN A 269 16.96 2.78 24.23
N LYS A 270 18.24 2.44 24.43
CA LYS A 270 19.30 3.42 24.63
C LYS A 270 19.41 4.40 23.46
N GLY A 271 19.38 3.90 22.22
CA GLY A 271 19.41 4.72 21.02
C GLY A 271 18.21 5.67 20.93
N GLY A 272 17.01 5.20 21.25
CA GLY A 272 15.79 6.01 21.30
C GLY A 272 15.84 7.12 22.35
N LEU A 273 16.35 6.81 23.55
CA LEU A 273 16.55 7.79 24.62
C LEU A 273 17.58 8.86 24.21
N LEU A 274 18.70 8.45 23.64
CA LEU A 274 19.74 9.38 23.14
C LEU A 274 19.24 10.27 22.01
N ASN A 275 18.40 9.73 21.12
CA ASN A 275 17.76 10.49 20.05
C ASN A 275 16.84 11.59 20.61
N ARG A 276 16.03 11.27 21.64
CA ARG A 276 15.19 12.26 22.35
C ARG A 276 16.00 13.34 23.05
N LEU A 277 17.24 13.04 23.46
CA LEU A 277 18.20 14.00 24.02
C LEU A 277 19.00 14.75 22.94
N ALA A 278 18.65 14.62 21.66
CA ALA A 278 19.36 15.20 20.51
C ALA A 278 20.84 14.76 20.38
N ARG A 279 21.22 13.62 20.99
CA ARG A 279 22.55 13.00 20.88
C ARG A 279 22.57 12.00 19.72
N TYR A 280 22.38 12.50 18.50
CA TYR A 280 22.18 11.68 17.30
C TYR A 280 23.35 10.75 16.97
N ASP A 281 24.59 11.23 17.15
CA ASP A 281 25.78 10.41 16.86
C ASP A 281 25.90 9.20 17.80
N ASP A 282 25.56 9.38 19.07
CA ASP A 282 25.58 8.29 20.05
C ASP A 282 24.37 7.35 19.87
N ALA A 283 23.22 7.89 19.46
CA ALA A 283 22.06 7.09 19.09
C ALA A 283 22.38 6.20 17.88
N LEU A 284 23.04 6.74 16.86
CA LEU A 284 23.44 5.99 15.66
C LEU A 284 24.37 4.84 16.01
N LYS A 285 25.39 5.07 16.84
CA LYS A 285 26.25 4.00 17.36
C LYS A 285 25.45 2.92 18.07
N CYS A 286 24.45 3.29 18.88
CA CYS A 286 23.61 2.31 19.57
C CYS A 286 22.80 1.46 18.57
N TYR A 287 22.25 2.05 17.52
CA TYR A 287 21.53 1.30 16.48
C TYR A 287 22.43 0.39 15.65
N GLU A 288 23.66 0.82 15.34
CA GLU A 288 24.67 -0.02 14.70
C GLU A 288 25.04 -1.23 15.58
N GLN A 289 25.20 -1.02 16.88
CA GLN A 289 25.43 -2.12 17.83
C GLN A 289 24.22 -3.06 17.94
N ALA A 290 22.99 -2.53 17.86
CA ALA A 290 21.78 -3.35 17.85
C ALA A 290 21.74 -4.29 16.62
N LEU A 291 22.16 -3.79 15.46
CA LEU A 291 22.26 -4.58 14.24
C LEU A 291 23.33 -5.68 14.35
N LEU A 292 24.52 -5.35 14.85
CA LEU A 292 25.60 -6.32 15.07
C LEU A 292 25.20 -7.40 16.09
N ALA A 293 24.54 -7.00 17.19
CA ALA A 293 24.03 -7.93 18.19
C ALA A 293 22.98 -8.89 17.60
N GLN A 294 22.16 -8.40 16.67
CA GLN A 294 21.17 -9.22 15.95
C GLN A 294 21.86 -10.23 15.02
N GLU A 295 22.85 -9.81 14.25
CA GLU A 295 23.62 -10.68 13.36
C GLU A 295 24.34 -11.78 14.14
N MET A 296 24.97 -11.42 15.27
CA MET A 296 25.61 -12.37 16.20
C MET A 296 24.62 -13.38 16.80
N LYS A 297 23.37 -12.97 17.08
CA LYS A 297 22.32 -13.87 17.54
C LYS A 297 21.89 -14.84 16.43
N SER A 298 21.76 -14.37 15.20
CA SER A 298 21.35 -15.18 14.05
C SER A 298 22.42 -16.17 13.57
N ALA A 299 23.71 -15.82 13.72
CA ALA A 299 24.83 -16.70 13.35
C ALA A 299 25.07 -17.85 14.36
N LYS A 300 24.38 -17.85 15.49
CA LYS A 300 24.50 -18.83 16.58
C LYS A 300 23.38 -19.88 16.57
N ILE A 301 22.47 -19.79 15.61
CA ILE A 301 21.35 -20.72 15.35
C ILE A 301 21.77 -21.66 14.23
#